data_AF-A0A1H9VFH0-F1
#
_entry.id   AF-A0A1H9VFH0-F1
#
_cell.length_a   1.000
_cell.length_b   1.000
_cell.length_c   1.000
_cell.angle_alpha   90.00
_cell.angle_beta   90.00
_cell.angle_gamma   90.00
#
_symmetry.space_group_name_H-M   'P 1'
#
loop_
_entity.id
_entity.type
_entity.pdbx_description
1 polymer ?
#
loop_
_entity_poly.entity_id
_entity_poly.type
_entity_poly.pdbx_seq_one_letter_code
_entity_poly.pdbx_strand_id
1 'polypeptide(L)'
;MENYKELQNRLKNLPKYSLENEQKEKFLYTLRSKQNPRKKPVFLTPILTIIGICSILFILFLTQENYYKLSAQQGTVFTLPDRNQEVLGVEGKIGILVFNEQFVAEDGRRGAKLMLYFWGDEHALVDKNFRVEAENTKRVKVKLTEGVLSSGLYSEDAHTLTSFIPFPSEGVWQLSFYVEDVLFESFTVNVFPPFPKSEHYTMVDSPREIPIGEAYEVYLQSTIGDKEIIEVKLLDKKGNEVENTIFKQESSVIDGGGGGTIYYYTGKLTWKNHGTWKLLIDGEETGLFEN
;
A
#
# COMPACT_ATOMS: atom_id res chain seq x y z
N MET A 1 39.31 -38.97 -13.98
CA MET A 1 40.35 -39.22 -15.02
C MET A 1 41.47 -40.15 -14.54
N GLU A 2 41.57 -40.51 -13.25
CA GLU A 2 42.65 -41.39 -12.72
C GLU A 2 42.62 -42.84 -13.24
N ASN A 3 41.48 -43.33 -13.71
CA ASN A 3 41.30 -44.74 -14.09
C ASN A 3 41.99 -45.11 -15.44
N TYR A 4 42.36 -44.14 -16.28
CA TYR A 4 42.95 -44.43 -17.59
C TYR A 4 44.46 -44.68 -17.53
N LYS A 5 45.18 -43.95 -16.66
CA LYS A 5 46.63 -44.12 -16.47
C LYS A 5 46.95 -45.47 -15.85
N GLU A 6 46.15 -45.93 -14.89
CA GLU A 6 46.35 -47.22 -14.24
C GLU A 6 46.16 -48.38 -15.23
N LEU A 7 45.16 -48.27 -16.12
CA LEU A 7 44.89 -49.26 -17.15
C LEU A 7 46.03 -49.34 -18.18
N GLN A 8 46.56 -48.18 -18.60
CA GLN A 8 47.71 -48.11 -19.51
C GLN A 8 48.96 -48.76 -18.90
N ASN A 9 49.19 -48.58 -17.60
CA ASN A 9 50.34 -49.17 -16.93
C ASN A 9 50.24 -50.70 -16.82
N ARG A 10 49.04 -51.23 -16.58
CA ARG A 10 48.80 -52.69 -16.58
C ARG A 10 48.98 -53.31 -17.97
N LEU A 11 48.61 -52.60 -19.03
CA LEU A 11 48.80 -53.08 -20.41
C LEU A 11 50.26 -53.07 -20.85
N LYS A 12 51.08 -52.11 -20.38
CA LYS A 12 52.51 -52.05 -20.69
C LYS A 12 53.32 -53.18 -20.05
N ASN A 13 52.84 -53.74 -18.94
CA ASN A 13 53.56 -54.76 -18.16
C ASN A 13 53.11 -56.20 -18.47
N LEU A 14 52.30 -56.42 -19.52
CA LEU A 14 51.96 -57.78 -19.93
C LEU A 14 53.14 -58.44 -20.66
N PRO A 15 53.55 -59.67 -20.26
CA PRO A 15 54.63 -60.38 -20.92
C PRO A 15 54.29 -60.63 -22.40
N LYS A 16 55.28 -60.44 -23.28
CA LYS A 16 55.17 -60.55 -24.75
C LYS A 16 54.93 -61.97 -25.30
N TYR A 17 54.41 -62.89 -24.49
CA TYR A 17 54.06 -64.25 -24.90
C TYR A 17 52.54 -64.45 -24.85
N SER A 18 52.03 -65.07 -25.90
CA SER A 18 50.63 -65.17 -26.29
C SER A 18 49.69 -65.53 -25.15
N LEU A 19 48.72 -64.66 -24.87
CA LEU A 19 47.53 -65.01 -24.11
C LEU A 19 46.87 -66.24 -24.76
N GLU A 20 46.71 -67.29 -23.97
CA GLU A 20 46.02 -68.53 -24.33
C GLU A 20 44.57 -68.20 -24.78
N ASN A 21 44.05 -68.91 -25.79
CA ASN A 21 42.80 -68.53 -26.46
C ASN A 21 41.61 -68.37 -25.49
N GLU A 22 41.56 -69.18 -24.42
CA GLU A 22 40.54 -69.04 -23.37
C GLU A 22 40.59 -67.69 -22.64
N GLN A 23 41.79 -67.16 -22.36
CA GLN A 23 41.92 -65.87 -21.69
C GLN A 23 41.46 -64.72 -22.59
N LYS A 24 41.70 -64.83 -23.91
CA LYS A 24 41.15 -63.87 -24.88
C LYS A 24 39.63 -63.91 -24.95
N GLU A 25 39.02 -65.10 -25.00
CA GLU A 25 37.57 -65.21 -25.03
C GLU A 25 36.93 -64.68 -23.75
N LYS A 26 37.49 -65.01 -22.59
CA LYS A 26 36.99 -64.50 -21.30
C LYS A 26 37.11 -62.98 -21.22
N PHE A 27 38.18 -62.40 -21.76
CA PHE A 27 38.34 -60.94 -21.81
C PHE A 27 37.37 -60.28 -22.80
N LEU A 28 37.18 -60.86 -23.98
CA LEU A 28 36.21 -60.39 -24.98
C LEU A 28 34.77 -60.47 -24.45
N TYR A 29 34.40 -61.54 -23.76
CA TYR A 29 33.09 -61.66 -23.10
C TYR A 29 32.87 -60.60 -22.02
N THR A 30 33.92 -60.27 -21.26
CA THR A 30 33.85 -59.23 -20.22
C THR A 30 33.75 -57.82 -20.82
N LEU A 31 34.41 -57.57 -21.96
CA LEU A 31 34.30 -56.30 -22.69
C LEU A 31 32.92 -56.15 -23.36
N ARG A 32 32.39 -57.23 -23.94
CA ARG A 32 31.09 -57.21 -24.63
C ARG A 32 29.91 -57.10 -23.66
N SER A 33 30.00 -57.73 -22.48
CA SER A 33 28.95 -57.65 -21.44
C SER A 33 28.89 -56.30 -20.70
N LYS A 34 29.99 -55.52 -20.69
CA LYS A 34 30.00 -54.14 -20.15
C LYS A 34 29.53 -53.09 -21.15
N GLN A 35 29.33 -53.43 -22.42
CA GLN A 35 28.79 -52.55 -23.46
C GLN A 35 27.28 -52.76 -23.67
N ASN A 36 26.51 -52.97 -22.59
CA ASN A 36 25.08 -52.73 -22.67
C ASN A 36 24.87 -51.22 -22.89
N PRO A 37 24.31 -50.77 -24.03
CA PRO A 37 24.02 -49.37 -24.21
C PRO A 37 22.91 -49.02 -23.22
N ARG A 38 23.27 -48.36 -22.11
CA ARG A 38 22.30 -47.62 -21.31
C ARG A 38 21.60 -46.69 -22.29
N LYS A 39 20.35 -47.00 -22.65
CA LYS A 39 19.48 -46.09 -23.39
C LYS A 39 19.48 -44.79 -22.59
N LYS A 40 20.21 -43.78 -23.09
CA LYS A 40 20.16 -42.44 -22.53
C LYS A 40 18.68 -42.02 -22.64
N PRO A 41 18.02 -41.61 -21.54
CA PRO A 41 16.67 -41.08 -21.66
C PRO A 41 16.73 -39.92 -22.65
N VAL A 42 15.96 -40.06 -23.73
CA VAL A 42 15.82 -39.00 -24.74
C VAL A 42 15.35 -37.75 -23.99
N PHE A 43 16.10 -36.67 -24.19
CA PHE A 43 15.98 -35.38 -23.55
C PHE A 43 14.52 -34.86 -23.56
N LEU A 44 13.80 -34.98 -22.43
CA LEU A 44 12.59 -34.20 -22.13
C LEU A 44 12.93 -32.81 -21.55
N THR A 45 14.21 -32.53 -21.32
CA THR A 45 14.70 -31.26 -20.81
C THR A 45 14.28 -30.03 -21.63
N PRO A 46 14.25 -30.03 -23.00
CA PRO A 46 13.81 -28.84 -23.73
C PRO A 46 12.31 -28.54 -23.56
N ILE A 47 11.47 -29.58 -23.41
CA ILE A 47 10.02 -29.42 -23.22
C ILE A 47 9.74 -28.84 -21.82
N LEU A 48 10.43 -29.33 -20.80
CA LEU A 48 10.31 -28.82 -19.43
C LEU A 48 10.78 -27.36 -19.31
N THR A 49 11.81 -26.95 -20.04
CA THR A 49 12.25 -25.54 -20.06
C THR A 49 11.24 -24.61 -20.74
N ILE A 50 10.59 -25.06 -21.81
CA ILE A 50 9.55 -24.26 -22.50
C ILE A 50 8.32 -24.09 -21.58
N ILE A 51 7.89 -25.16 -20.90
CA ILE A 51 6.79 -25.09 -19.93
C ILE A 51 7.14 -24.12 -18.79
N GLY A 52 8.37 -24.17 -18.28
CA GLY A 52 8.83 -23.24 -17.24
C GLY A 52 8.76 -21.76 -17.68
N ILE A 53 9.25 -21.46 -18.89
CA ILE A 53 9.20 -20.09 -19.45
C ILE A 53 7.76 -19.63 -19.68
N CYS A 54 6.90 -20.48 -20.27
CA CYS A 54 5.49 -20.16 -20.48
C CYS A 54 4.76 -19.91 -19.17
N SER A 55 5.02 -20.70 -18.12
CA SER A 55 4.44 -20.49 -16.80
C SER A 55 4.87 -19.16 -16.18
N ILE A 56 6.16 -18.79 -16.30
CA ILE A 56 6.65 -17.48 -15.83
C ILE A 56 6.01 -16.34 -16.60
N LEU A 57 5.92 -16.43 -17.93
CA LEU A 57 5.26 -15.42 -18.76
C LEU A 57 3.77 -15.29 -18.46
N PHE A 58 3.09 -16.41 -18.20
CA PHE A 58 1.69 -16.41 -17.81
C PHE A 58 1.47 -15.77 -16.44
N ILE A 59 2.35 -16.04 -15.47
CA ILE A 59 2.33 -15.36 -14.16
C ILE A 59 2.61 -13.86 -14.31
N LEU A 60 3.58 -13.46 -15.14
CA LEU A 60 3.86 -12.04 -15.42
C LEU A 60 2.69 -11.33 -16.09
N PHE A 61 2.00 -12.00 -17.02
CA PHE A 61 0.81 -11.46 -17.68
C PHE A 61 -0.37 -11.35 -16.71
N LEU A 62 -0.56 -12.32 -15.82
CA LEU A 62 -1.60 -12.28 -14.78
C LEU A 62 -1.31 -11.26 -13.67
N THR A 63 -0.05 -10.92 -13.42
CA THR A 63 0.38 -9.94 -12.41
C THR A 63 0.55 -8.53 -12.97
N GLN A 64 0.28 -8.31 -14.26
CA GLN A 64 0.28 -6.99 -14.84
C GLN A 64 -0.97 -6.22 -14.37
N GLU A 65 -0.85 -5.56 -13.22
CA GLU A 65 -1.85 -4.59 -12.78
C GLU A 65 -1.92 -3.48 -13.83
N ASN A 66 -3.05 -3.39 -14.53
CA ASN A 66 -3.31 -2.36 -15.53
C ASN A 66 -3.60 -1.03 -14.83
N TYR A 67 -2.54 -0.34 -14.42
CA TYR A 67 -2.63 1.02 -13.89
C TYR A 67 -3.09 1.97 -14.99
N TYR A 68 -4.30 2.51 -14.82
CA TYR A 68 -4.83 3.54 -15.68
C TYR A 68 -4.20 4.89 -15.34
N LYS A 69 -3.74 5.61 -16.35
CA LYS A 69 -3.22 6.96 -16.19
C LYS A 69 -4.39 7.92 -16.03
N LEU A 70 -4.48 8.55 -14.86
CA LEU A 70 -5.42 9.64 -14.59
C LEU A 70 -5.09 10.85 -15.49
N SER A 71 -6.13 11.55 -15.94
CA SER A 71 -5.99 12.64 -16.92
C SER A 71 -5.76 14.01 -16.29
N ALA A 72 -6.19 14.19 -15.04
CA ALA A 72 -6.09 15.46 -14.35
C ALA A 72 -4.67 15.75 -13.84
N GLN A 73 -4.36 17.03 -13.67
CA GLN A 73 -3.13 17.49 -13.04
C GLN A 73 -3.15 17.27 -11.52
N GLN A 74 -1.98 17.22 -10.89
CA GLN A 74 -1.89 17.20 -9.43
C GLN A 74 -2.41 18.52 -8.85
N GLY A 75 -3.29 18.43 -7.86
CA GLY A 75 -3.75 19.60 -7.11
C GLY A 75 -2.56 20.28 -6.44
N THR A 76 -2.55 21.61 -6.49
CA THR A 76 -1.51 22.44 -5.88
C THR A 76 -2.05 23.14 -4.65
N VAL A 77 -1.19 23.31 -3.64
CA VAL A 77 -1.49 24.16 -2.49
C VAL A 77 -1.25 25.60 -2.88
N PHE A 78 -2.23 26.48 -2.66
CA PHE A 78 -2.11 27.92 -2.86
C PHE A 78 -2.82 28.69 -1.75
N THR A 79 -2.37 29.93 -1.52
CA THR A 79 -2.90 30.79 -0.46
C THR A 79 -3.96 31.73 -1.01
N LEU A 80 -5.10 31.81 -0.34
CA LEU A 80 -6.16 32.75 -0.70
C LEU A 80 -5.76 34.19 -0.35
N PRO A 81 -5.84 35.13 -1.31
CA PRO A 81 -5.26 36.47 -1.17
C PRO A 81 -5.97 37.36 -0.15
N ASP A 82 -7.23 37.07 0.15
CA ASP A 82 -8.10 37.85 1.03
C ASP A 82 -8.04 37.41 2.51
N ARG A 83 -7.64 36.17 2.79
CA ARG A 83 -7.72 35.59 4.15
C ARG A 83 -6.50 34.77 4.60
N ASN A 84 -5.42 34.73 3.82
CA ASN A 84 -4.18 34.00 4.15
C ASN A 84 -4.44 32.55 4.58
N GLN A 85 -5.41 31.90 3.94
CA GLN A 85 -5.74 30.49 4.16
C GLN A 85 -5.19 29.65 3.01
N GLU A 86 -4.67 28.47 3.31
CA GLU A 86 -4.22 27.52 2.30
C GLU A 86 -5.36 26.63 1.81
N VAL A 87 -5.41 26.43 0.51
CA VAL A 87 -6.35 25.50 -0.13
C VAL A 87 -5.60 24.58 -1.08
N LEU A 88 -6.14 23.38 -1.28
CA LEU A 88 -5.66 22.41 -2.26
C LEU A 88 -6.60 22.38 -3.47
N GLY A 89 -6.06 22.58 -4.68
CA GLY A 89 -6.86 22.45 -5.90
C GLY A 89 -6.19 23.04 -7.14
N VAL A 90 -6.98 23.74 -7.95
CA VAL A 90 -6.55 24.42 -9.17
C VAL A 90 -6.83 25.91 -9.01
N GLU A 91 -5.77 26.71 -8.97
CA GLU A 91 -5.84 28.17 -8.75
C GLU A 91 -6.77 28.85 -9.77
N GLY A 92 -7.66 29.71 -9.27
CA GLY A 92 -8.65 30.40 -10.09
C GLY A 92 -9.78 29.52 -10.64
N LYS A 93 -9.93 28.28 -10.14
CA LYS A 93 -11.00 27.34 -10.51
C LYS A 93 -11.69 26.72 -9.31
N ILE A 94 -10.99 25.87 -8.57
CA ILE A 94 -11.56 25.07 -7.47
C ILE A 94 -10.51 24.91 -6.37
N GLY A 95 -10.93 25.03 -5.12
CA GLY A 95 -10.07 24.88 -3.96
C GLY A 95 -10.82 24.21 -2.81
N ILE A 96 -10.15 23.27 -2.15
CA ILE A 96 -10.62 22.66 -0.92
C ILE A 96 -9.83 23.29 0.22
N LEU A 97 -10.52 23.87 1.20
CA LEU A 97 -9.88 24.29 2.44
C LEU A 97 -9.40 23.03 3.18
N VAL A 98 -8.09 22.85 3.24
CA VAL A 98 -7.43 21.74 3.94
C VAL A 98 -6.54 22.31 5.03
N PHE A 99 -6.69 21.83 6.27
CA PHE A 99 -5.88 22.27 7.42
C PHE A 99 -4.90 21.18 7.81
N ASN A 100 -3.69 21.15 7.24
CA ASN A 100 -2.71 20.10 7.55
C ASN A 100 -3.19 18.65 7.31
N GLU A 101 -4.34 18.44 6.65
CA GLU A 101 -4.99 17.13 6.53
C GLU A 101 -4.82 16.57 5.13
N GLN A 102 -4.14 15.42 5.06
CA GLN A 102 -4.16 14.57 3.89
C GLN A 102 -5.39 13.66 3.98
N PHE A 103 -6.05 13.41 2.85
CA PHE A 103 -7.13 12.43 2.82
C PHE A 103 -6.59 11.07 3.26
N VAL A 104 -7.26 10.39 4.19
CA VAL A 104 -6.87 9.06 4.68
C VAL A 104 -7.93 8.05 4.27
N ALA A 105 -7.50 6.91 3.75
CA ALA A 105 -8.41 5.84 3.37
C ALA A 105 -9.17 5.31 4.60
N GLU A 106 -10.42 4.92 4.40
CA GLU A 106 -11.33 4.32 5.39
C GLU A 106 -11.66 5.23 6.59
N ASP A 107 -11.15 6.46 6.64
CA ASP A 107 -11.38 7.38 7.74
C ASP A 107 -12.35 8.51 7.35
N GLY A 108 -13.47 8.60 8.07
CA GLY A 108 -14.48 9.62 7.84
C GLY A 108 -14.17 10.99 8.42
N ARG A 109 -13.19 11.10 9.32
CA ARG A 109 -12.81 12.36 9.97
C ARG A 109 -12.03 13.24 8.99
N ARG A 110 -11.13 12.65 8.20
CA ARG A 110 -10.31 13.35 7.18
C ARG A 110 -11.07 13.78 5.91
N GLY A 111 -12.37 13.49 5.84
CA GLY A 111 -13.29 14.02 4.84
C GLY A 111 -14.47 14.76 5.45
N ALA A 112 -14.48 14.93 6.77
CA ALA A 112 -15.55 15.62 7.48
C ALA A 112 -15.40 17.12 7.32
N LYS A 113 -16.50 17.82 7.03
CA LYS A 113 -16.57 19.29 7.08
C LYS A 113 -15.51 19.97 6.20
N LEU A 114 -15.61 19.73 4.90
CA LEU A 114 -14.80 20.36 3.87
C LEU A 114 -15.48 21.63 3.37
N MET A 115 -14.73 22.72 3.26
CA MET A 115 -15.16 23.91 2.55
C MET A 115 -14.63 23.86 1.12
N LEU A 116 -15.54 23.88 0.15
CA LEU A 116 -15.19 23.94 -1.27
C LEU A 116 -15.44 25.36 -1.78
N TYR A 117 -14.46 25.90 -2.51
CA TYR A 117 -14.50 27.23 -3.13
C TYR A 117 -14.42 27.11 -4.65
N PHE A 118 -15.27 27.83 -5.36
CA PHE A 118 -15.38 27.82 -6.82
C PHE A 118 -15.16 29.23 -7.38
N TRP A 119 -14.30 29.34 -8.39
CA TRP A 119 -14.02 30.58 -9.12
C TRP A 119 -14.40 30.41 -10.60
N GLY A 120 -15.27 31.27 -11.12
CA GLY A 120 -15.86 31.15 -12.45
C GLY A 120 -16.94 32.20 -12.73
N ASP A 121 -17.99 31.81 -13.44
CA ASP A 121 -19.16 32.65 -13.69
C ASP A 121 -20.18 32.43 -12.57
N GLU A 122 -20.40 33.44 -11.72
CA GLU A 122 -21.35 33.41 -10.60
C GLU A 122 -22.75 32.93 -11.05
N HIS A 123 -23.24 33.37 -12.21
CA HIS A 123 -24.56 32.98 -12.71
C HIS A 123 -24.65 31.51 -13.10
N ALA A 124 -23.52 30.90 -13.43
CA ALA A 124 -23.39 29.49 -13.75
C ALA A 124 -23.06 28.62 -12.52
N LEU A 125 -22.83 29.23 -11.35
CA LEU A 125 -22.42 28.54 -10.12
C LEU A 125 -23.45 28.64 -9.00
N VAL A 126 -23.96 29.84 -8.71
CA VAL A 126 -24.84 30.07 -7.56
C VAL A 126 -26.20 29.40 -7.75
N ASP A 127 -26.67 28.76 -6.67
CA ASP A 127 -27.91 27.97 -6.61
C ASP A 127 -27.91 26.77 -7.58
N LYS A 128 -26.73 26.36 -8.09
CA LYS A 128 -26.60 25.19 -8.96
C LYS A 128 -26.27 23.93 -8.18
N ASN A 129 -26.73 22.81 -8.70
CA ASN A 129 -26.36 21.51 -8.17
C ASN A 129 -24.90 21.21 -8.48
N PHE A 130 -24.16 20.71 -7.50
CA PHE A 130 -22.82 20.20 -7.69
C PHE A 130 -22.71 18.74 -7.27
N ARG A 131 -21.70 18.06 -7.80
CA ARG A 131 -21.35 16.70 -7.44
C ARG A 131 -19.85 16.50 -7.54
N VAL A 132 -19.27 15.75 -6.60
CA VAL A 132 -17.86 15.38 -6.62
C VAL A 132 -17.75 13.87 -6.77
N GLU A 133 -17.03 13.43 -7.79
CA GLU A 133 -16.66 12.03 -7.99
C GLU A 133 -15.16 11.85 -7.79
N ALA A 134 -14.75 10.67 -7.34
CA ALA A 134 -13.35 10.28 -7.30
C ALA A 134 -13.11 8.99 -8.09
N GLU A 135 -12.00 8.96 -8.85
CA GLU A 135 -11.52 7.79 -9.57
C GLU A 135 -10.03 7.53 -9.26
N ASN A 136 -9.66 6.30 -8.95
CA ASN A 136 -8.26 5.93 -8.75
C ASN A 136 -7.64 5.26 -9.99
N THR A 137 -6.34 5.00 -9.94
CA THR A 137 -5.58 4.33 -11.01
C THR A 137 -6.03 2.89 -11.29
N LYS A 138 -6.84 2.29 -10.40
CA LYS A 138 -7.48 0.98 -10.56
C LYS A 138 -8.91 1.08 -11.10
N ARG A 139 -9.36 2.28 -11.53
CA ARG A 139 -10.71 2.58 -12.04
C ARG A 139 -11.83 2.36 -11.03
N VAL A 140 -11.52 2.34 -9.73
CA VAL A 140 -12.53 2.39 -8.69
C VAL A 140 -13.13 3.79 -8.72
N LYS A 141 -14.46 3.89 -8.89
CA LYS A 141 -15.21 5.14 -8.93
C LYS A 141 -16.12 5.24 -7.73
N VAL A 142 -16.11 6.40 -7.07
CA VAL A 142 -17.00 6.70 -5.94
C VAL A 142 -17.57 8.10 -6.09
N LYS A 143 -18.86 8.28 -5.76
CA LYS A 143 -19.45 9.60 -5.57
C LYS A 143 -19.13 10.05 -4.15
N LEU A 144 -18.30 11.09 -4.01
CA LEU A 144 -17.86 11.57 -2.71
C LEU A 144 -18.95 12.38 -2.00
N THR A 145 -19.61 13.26 -2.74
CA THR A 145 -20.67 14.14 -2.23
C THR A 145 -21.48 14.76 -3.37
N GLU A 146 -22.63 15.34 -3.03
CA GLU A 146 -23.46 16.18 -3.89
C GLU A 146 -24.22 17.22 -3.05
N GLY A 147 -24.67 18.29 -3.67
CA GLY A 147 -25.43 19.34 -2.99
C GLY A 147 -25.69 20.54 -3.88
N VAL A 148 -25.91 21.70 -3.26
CA VAL A 148 -26.15 22.98 -3.95
C VAL A 148 -25.06 23.96 -3.56
N LEU A 149 -24.59 24.74 -4.52
CA LEU A 149 -23.63 25.82 -4.31
C LEU A 149 -24.33 27.07 -3.80
N SER A 150 -23.72 27.71 -2.81
CA SER A 150 -24.12 29.00 -2.27
C SER A 150 -23.33 30.13 -2.89
N SER A 151 -23.85 31.36 -2.83
CA SER A 151 -23.13 32.58 -3.22
C SER A 151 -21.77 32.69 -2.53
N GLY A 152 -20.77 33.27 -3.20
CA GLY A 152 -19.46 33.55 -2.62
C GLY A 152 -19.52 34.27 -1.26
N LEU A 153 -18.57 33.95 -0.36
CA LEU A 153 -18.40 34.66 0.92
C LEU A 153 -17.34 35.76 0.80
N TYR A 154 -16.33 35.55 -0.05
CA TYR A 154 -15.21 36.45 -0.25
C TYR A 154 -14.82 36.57 -1.73
N SER A 155 -13.57 36.28 -2.10
CA SER A 155 -13.06 36.36 -3.48
C SER A 155 -13.48 35.20 -4.39
N GLU A 156 -14.08 34.13 -3.85
CA GLU A 156 -14.71 33.07 -4.64
C GLU A 156 -16.12 33.47 -5.12
N ASP A 157 -16.54 32.94 -6.27
CA ASP A 157 -17.85 33.23 -6.86
C ASP A 157 -18.95 32.34 -6.26
N ALA A 158 -18.59 31.14 -5.82
CA ALA A 158 -19.48 30.25 -5.09
C ALA A 158 -18.73 29.37 -4.08
N HIS A 159 -19.44 28.87 -3.08
CA HIS A 159 -18.88 27.96 -2.09
C HIS A 159 -19.91 26.93 -1.62
N THR A 160 -19.43 25.91 -0.91
CA THR A 160 -20.30 24.99 -0.17
C THR A 160 -19.54 24.34 0.98
N LEU A 161 -20.24 24.11 2.09
CA LEU A 161 -19.76 23.30 3.20
C LEU A 161 -20.33 21.89 3.06
N THR A 162 -19.46 20.89 2.95
CA THR A 162 -19.86 19.51 2.67
C THR A 162 -19.01 18.51 3.45
N SER A 163 -19.26 17.22 3.26
CA SER A 163 -18.41 16.13 3.73
C SER A 163 -18.24 15.12 2.60
N PHE A 164 -17.06 14.51 2.50
CA PHE A 164 -16.84 13.38 1.62
C PHE A 164 -17.09 12.08 2.38
N ILE A 165 -17.65 11.08 1.70
CA ILE A 165 -17.53 9.71 2.20
C ILE A 165 -16.05 9.29 2.25
N PRO A 166 -15.65 8.39 3.17
CA PRO A 166 -14.27 7.91 3.23
C PRO A 166 -13.80 7.31 1.91
N PHE A 167 -12.55 7.58 1.54
CA PHE A 167 -11.92 6.91 0.40
C PHE A 167 -11.75 5.43 0.71
N PRO A 168 -12.07 4.51 -0.22
CA PRO A 168 -12.01 3.07 0.08
C PRO A 168 -10.59 2.51 0.09
N SER A 169 -9.60 3.24 -0.43
CA SER A 169 -8.20 2.79 -0.47
C SER A 169 -7.25 3.97 -0.65
N GLU A 170 -5.99 3.75 -0.29
CA GLU A 170 -4.90 4.69 -0.49
C GLU A 170 -4.48 4.83 -1.96
N GLY A 171 -3.62 5.81 -2.22
CA GLY A 171 -3.00 6.06 -3.52
C GLY A 171 -3.50 7.33 -4.18
N VAL A 172 -3.23 7.47 -5.48
CA VAL A 172 -3.60 8.65 -6.24
C VAL A 172 -5.06 8.55 -6.69
N TRP A 173 -5.85 9.57 -6.36
CA TRP A 173 -7.24 9.71 -6.73
C TRP A 173 -7.45 11.00 -7.52
N GLN A 174 -8.16 10.93 -8.65
CA GLN A 174 -8.65 12.08 -9.39
C GLN A 174 -10.01 12.49 -8.83
N LEU A 175 -10.11 13.72 -8.34
CA LEU A 175 -11.36 14.35 -7.96
C LEU A 175 -11.92 15.10 -9.17
N SER A 176 -13.17 14.85 -9.52
CA SER A 176 -13.87 15.49 -10.63
C SER A 176 -15.09 16.22 -10.08
N PHE A 177 -15.13 17.54 -10.28
CA PHE A 177 -16.16 18.43 -9.77
C PHE A 177 -17.10 18.76 -10.92
N TYR A 178 -18.38 18.48 -10.73
CA TYR A 178 -19.43 18.76 -11.71
C TYR A 178 -20.37 19.83 -11.18
N VAL A 179 -20.84 20.71 -12.05
CA VAL A 179 -21.91 21.68 -11.79
C VAL A 179 -22.96 21.50 -12.88
N GLU A 180 -24.22 21.25 -12.51
CA GLU A 180 -25.31 20.89 -13.45
C GLU A 180 -24.89 19.78 -14.44
N ASP A 181 -24.26 18.72 -13.91
CA ASP A 181 -23.72 17.57 -14.65
C ASP A 181 -22.64 17.88 -15.70
N VAL A 182 -22.17 19.12 -15.78
CA VAL A 182 -21.04 19.53 -16.61
C VAL A 182 -19.77 19.48 -15.78
N LEU A 183 -18.71 18.84 -16.30
CA LEU A 183 -17.40 18.84 -15.65
C LEU A 183 -16.90 20.28 -15.55
N PHE A 184 -16.77 20.76 -14.31
CA PHE A 184 -16.28 22.09 -14.01
C PHE A 184 -14.75 22.11 -13.95
N GLU A 185 -14.17 21.21 -13.15
CA GLU A 185 -12.71 21.03 -13.04
C GLU A 185 -12.38 19.66 -12.44
N SER A 186 -11.13 19.22 -12.60
CA SER A 186 -10.60 18.02 -11.95
C SER A 186 -9.14 18.18 -11.56
N PHE A 187 -8.74 17.52 -10.47
CA PHE A 187 -7.34 17.42 -10.07
C PHE A 187 -7.09 16.14 -9.27
N THR A 188 -5.84 15.70 -9.21
CA THR A 188 -5.45 14.53 -8.42
C THR A 188 -5.00 14.91 -7.02
N VAL A 189 -5.33 14.06 -6.06
CA VAL A 189 -4.89 14.10 -4.67
C VAL A 189 -4.24 12.77 -4.30
N ASN A 190 -3.38 12.81 -3.30
CA ASN A 190 -2.83 11.59 -2.71
C ASN A 190 -3.64 11.24 -1.46
N VAL A 191 -4.16 10.01 -1.42
CA VAL A 191 -4.86 9.46 -0.27
C VAL A 191 -3.90 8.54 0.48
N PHE A 192 -3.76 8.77 1.77
CA PHE A 192 -2.88 8.02 2.66
C PHE A 192 -3.48 6.68 3.09
N PRO A 193 -2.63 5.72 3.50
CA PRO A 193 -3.06 4.44 4.07
C PRO A 193 -3.97 4.67 5.28
N PRO A 194 -4.90 3.73 5.54
CA PRO A 194 -5.79 3.82 6.68
C PRO A 194 -4.98 3.87 7.99
N PHE A 195 -5.55 4.50 9.01
CA PHE A 195 -4.89 4.55 10.31
C PHE A 195 -4.69 3.13 10.88
N PRO A 196 -3.55 2.89 11.57
CA PRO A 196 -3.35 1.64 12.30
C PRO A 196 -4.52 1.36 13.23
N LYS A 197 -5.14 0.19 13.07
CA LYS A 197 -6.28 -0.24 13.88
C LYS A 197 -6.17 -1.71 14.27
N SER A 198 -6.71 -2.03 15.44
CA SER A 198 -7.00 -3.39 15.92
C SER A 198 -8.52 -3.59 16.01
N GLU A 199 -8.99 -4.56 16.80
CA GLU A 199 -10.42 -4.78 17.03
C GLU A 199 -11.05 -3.57 17.75
N HIS A 200 -10.38 -3.07 18.80
CA HIS A 200 -10.94 -2.00 19.63
C HIS A 200 -10.21 -0.66 19.53
N TYR A 201 -8.96 -0.65 19.06
CA TYR A 201 -8.13 0.55 19.05
C TYR A 201 -7.88 1.07 17.63
N THR A 202 -7.82 2.39 17.46
CA THR A 202 -7.46 3.03 16.19
C THR A 202 -6.62 4.27 16.46
N MET A 203 -5.49 4.41 15.77
CA MET A 203 -4.67 5.61 15.84
C MET A 203 -5.40 6.80 15.19
N VAL A 204 -5.22 7.99 15.75
CA VAL A 204 -5.89 9.21 15.24
C VAL A 204 -5.01 9.94 14.23
N ASP A 205 -3.69 9.91 14.43
CA ASP A 205 -2.72 10.56 13.55
C ASP A 205 -2.26 9.63 12.44
N SER A 206 -1.85 10.19 11.29
CA SER A 206 -1.24 9.36 10.25
C SER A 206 0.18 9.00 10.67
N PRO A 207 0.62 7.73 10.58
CA PRO A 207 2.01 7.40 10.85
C PRO A 207 2.99 8.20 9.99
N ARG A 208 2.59 8.57 8.76
CA ARG A 208 3.39 9.37 7.82
C ARG A 208 3.59 10.84 8.22
N GLU A 209 2.83 11.30 9.20
CA GLU A 209 2.92 12.67 9.74
C GLU A 209 3.82 12.73 10.99
N ILE A 210 4.27 11.57 11.50
CA ILE A 210 5.04 11.48 12.75
C ILE A 210 6.54 11.74 12.48
N PRO A 211 7.18 12.67 13.22
CA PRO A 211 8.60 12.96 13.06
C PRO A 211 9.49 11.79 13.52
N ILE A 212 10.62 11.61 12.83
CA ILE A 212 11.64 10.62 13.18
C ILE A 212 12.61 11.18 14.22
N GLY A 213 12.98 10.33 15.20
CA GLY A 213 14.03 10.62 16.17
C GLY A 213 13.58 11.40 17.41
N GLU A 214 12.32 11.84 17.44
CA GLU A 214 11.73 12.60 18.53
C GLU A 214 10.54 11.85 19.14
N ALA A 215 10.31 12.04 20.43
CA ALA A 215 9.13 11.50 21.10
C ALA A 215 7.90 12.30 20.66
N TYR A 216 6.96 11.63 19.99
CA TYR A 216 5.72 12.21 19.49
C TYR A 216 4.55 11.80 20.36
N GLU A 217 3.62 12.72 20.61
CA GLU A 217 2.38 12.43 21.34
C GLU A 217 1.37 11.79 20.39
N VAL A 218 1.05 10.53 20.66
CA VAL A 218 0.18 9.71 19.83
C VAL A 218 -1.17 9.58 20.51
N TYR A 219 -2.23 9.80 19.74
CA TYR A 219 -3.60 9.60 20.19
C TYR A 219 -4.17 8.29 19.66
N LEU A 220 -4.76 7.51 20.56
CA LEU A 220 -5.52 6.31 20.25
C LEU A 220 -6.99 6.52 20.62
N GLN A 221 -7.86 6.16 19.70
CA GLN A 221 -9.28 6.02 19.92
C GLN A 221 -9.59 4.57 20.31
N SER A 222 -10.46 4.37 21.30
CA SER A 222 -10.93 3.05 21.73
C SER A 222 -12.45 2.97 21.80
N THR A 223 -13.01 1.82 21.41
CA THR A 223 -14.43 1.48 21.62
C THR A 223 -14.70 0.80 22.98
N ILE A 224 -13.65 0.48 23.73
CA ILE A 224 -13.70 -0.03 25.11
C ILE A 224 -12.98 0.95 26.05
N GLY A 225 -13.53 1.17 27.24
CA GLY A 225 -13.02 2.17 28.18
C GLY A 225 -13.14 1.74 29.63
N ASP A 226 -12.90 0.46 29.88
CA ASP A 226 -12.86 -0.13 31.21
C ASP A 226 -11.56 0.17 31.97
N LYS A 227 -10.58 0.83 31.33
CA LYS A 227 -9.25 1.09 31.89
C LYS A 227 -8.84 2.56 31.78
N GLU A 228 -8.30 3.10 32.86
CA GLU A 228 -7.69 4.44 32.87
C GLU A 228 -6.33 4.47 32.14
N ILE A 229 -5.67 3.32 32.03
CA ILE A 229 -4.35 3.17 31.39
C ILE A 229 -4.32 1.91 30.52
N ILE A 230 -3.58 1.98 29.42
CA ILE A 230 -3.35 0.86 28.51
C ILE A 230 -1.84 0.71 28.24
N GLU A 231 -1.38 -0.53 28.06
CA GLU A 231 0.00 -0.82 27.65
C GLU A 231 0.11 -0.75 26.12
N VAL A 232 1.07 0.03 25.61
CA VAL A 232 1.31 0.19 24.18
C VAL A 232 2.76 -0.14 23.87
N LYS A 233 2.96 -1.10 22.97
CA LYS A 233 4.27 -1.51 22.49
C LYS A 233 4.41 -1.20 21.00
N LEU A 234 5.52 -0.59 20.64
CA LEU A 234 5.94 -0.43 19.25
C LEU A 234 6.80 -1.63 18.84
N LEU A 235 6.34 -2.36 17.82
CA LEU A 235 7.04 -3.55 17.32
C LEU A 235 7.54 -3.30 15.90
N ASP A 236 8.73 -3.83 15.59
CA ASP A 236 9.25 -3.83 14.21
C ASP A 236 8.51 -4.85 13.31
N LYS A 237 8.80 -4.84 12.01
CA LYS A 237 8.23 -5.79 11.04
C LYS A 237 8.46 -7.29 11.36
N LYS A 238 9.43 -7.62 12.22
CA LYS A 238 9.73 -8.99 12.66
C LYS A 238 9.02 -9.34 13.97
N GLY A 239 8.32 -8.38 14.58
CA GLY A 239 7.65 -8.52 15.86
C GLY A 239 8.57 -8.29 17.07
N ASN A 240 9.77 -7.74 16.88
CA ASN A 240 10.62 -7.39 18.02
C ASN A 240 10.10 -6.12 18.68
N GLU A 241 10.02 -6.13 20.01
CA GLU A 241 9.68 -4.95 20.80
C GLU A 241 10.80 -3.91 20.71
N VAL A 242 10.45 -2.71 20.26
CA VAL A 242 11.38 -1.57 20.12
C VAL A 242 11.17 -0.56 21.24
N GLU A 243 9.93 -0.37 21.65
CA GLU A 243 9.54 0.52 22.74
C GLU A 243 8.29 -0.02 23.44
N ASN A 244 8.18 0.22 24.75
CA ASN A 244 7.01 -0.09 25.56
C ASN A 244 6.70 1.12 26.46
N THR A 245 5.43 1.53 26.48
CA THR A 245 4.97 2.72 27.17
C THR A 245 3.53 2.54 27.65
N ILE A 246 3.08 3.46 28.49
CA ILE A 246 1.72 3.47 29.03
C ILE A 246 1.01 4.68 28.47
N PHE A 247 -0.16 4.45 27.86
CA PHE A 247 -1.05 5.52 27.44
C PHE A 247 -2.12 5.72 28.51
N LYS A 248 -2.50 6.97 28.76
CA LYS A 248 -3.52 7.35 29.74
C LYS A 248 -4.77 7.82 29.04
N GLN A 249 -5.93 7.45 29.59
CA GLN A 249 -7.19 7.99 29.11
C GLN A 249 -7.25 9.49 29.42
N GLU A 250 -7.49 10.30 28.39
CA GLU A 250 -7.59 11.75 28.49
C GLU A 250 -9.06 12.21 28.51
N SER A 251 -9.89 11.60 27.67
CA SER A 251 -11.29 11.99 27.53
C SER A 251 -12.16 10.85 27.00
N SER A 252 -13.47 11.08 26.99
CA SER A 252 -14.43 10.24 26.28
C SER A 252 -15.57 11.09 25.70
N VAL A 253 -16.15 10.61 24.60
CA VAL A 253 -17.26 11.27 23.91
C VAL A 253 -18.31 10.24 23.52
N ILE A 254 -19.56 10.66 23.41
CA ILE A 254 -20.62 9.82 22.82
C ILE A 254 -20.50 9.93 21.31
N ASP A 255 -20.34 8.79 20.64
CA ASP A 255 -20.35 8.72 19.19
C ASP A 255 -21.72 9.14 18.65
N GLY A 256 -21.72 10.18 17.81
CA GLY A 256 -22.93 10.69 17.18
C GLY A 256 -23.55 9.71 16.18
N GLY A 257 -22.78 8.74 15.66
CA GLY A 257 -23.26 7.76 14.68
C GLY A 257 -23.88 6.51 15.30
N GLY A 258 -23.27 5.95 16.34
CA GLY A 258 -23.68 4.68 16.96
C GLY A 258 -24.18 4.77 18.40
N GLY A 259 -24.07 5.92 19.07
CA GLY A 259 -24.43 6.10 20.47
C GLY A 259 -23.52 5.40 21.48
N GLY A 260 -22.46 4.72 21.01
CA GLY A 260 -21.42 4.13 21.86
C GLY A 260 -20.48 5.21 22.42
N THR A 261 -19.83 4.93 23.54
CA THR A 261 -18.78 5.81 24.07
C THR A 261 -17.47 5.52 23.38
N ILE A 262 -16.83 6.56 22.85
CA ILE A 262 -15.47 6.55 22.34
C ILE A 262 -14.55 7.10 23.43
N TYR A 263 -13.46 6.40 23.70
CA TYR A 263 -12.45 6.79 24.67
C TYR A 263 -11.17 7.21 23.96
N TYR A 264 -10.51 8.26 24.44
CA TYR A 264 -9.25 8.75 23.89
C TYR A 264 -8.12 8.52 24.88
N TYR A 265 -7.07 7.88 24.39
CA TYR A 265 -5.85 7.60 25.12
C TYR A 265 -4.69 8.34 24.49
N THR A 266 -3.81 8.89 25.31
CA THR A 266 -2.62 9.61 24.85
C THR A 266 -1.35 9.07 25.53
N GLY A 267 -0.27 9.05 24.77
CA GLY A 267 1.05 8.64 25.24
C GLY A 267 2.12 8.99 24.23
N LYS A 268 3.39 8.84 24.61
CA LYS A 268 4.53 9.18 23.74
C LYS A 268 5.19 7.94 23.19
N LEU A 269 5.52 7.98 21.90
CA LEU A 269 6.29 6.96 21.18
C LEU A 269 7.40 7.63 20.38
N THR A 270 8.53 6.94 20.19
CA THR A 270 9.69 7.44 19.43
C THR A 270 10.03 6.53 18.27
N TRP A 271 9.80 7.00 17.03
CA TRP A 271 10.24 6.30 15.84
C TRP A 271 11.68 6.65 15.49
N LYS A 272 12.62 5.74 15.75
CA LYS A 272 14.06 6.00 15.51
C LYS A 272 14.41 6.12 14.03
N ASN A 273 13.66 5.46 13.15
CA ASN A 273 13.88 5.44 11.71
C ASN A 273 12.53 5.30 10.99
N HIS A 274 12.49 5.63 9.70
CA HIS A 274 11.42 5.17 8.82
C HIS A 274 11.44 3.64 8.73
N GLY A 275 10.25 3.04 8.68
CA GLY A 275 10.14 1.59 8.58
C GLY A 275 8.71 1.10 8.56
N THR A 276 8.58 -0.22 8.64
CA THR A 276 7.30 -0.90 8.79
C THR A 276 7.15 -1.35 10.24
N TRP A 277 6.03 -0.96 10.84
CA TRP A 277 5.75 -1.08 12.27
C TRP A 277 4.40 -1.73 12.52
N LYS A 278 4.19 -2.20 13.73
CA LYS A 278 2.86 -2.51 14.28
C LYS A 278 2.80 -2.05 15.75
N LEU A 279 1.59 -1.78 16.22
CA LEU A 279 1.34 -1.54 17.65
C LEU A 279 0.76 -2.81 18.25
N LEU A 280 1.19 -3.13 19.48
CA LEU A 280 0.55 -4.10 20.35
C LEU A 280 -0.03 -3.33 21.54
N ILE A 281 -1.36 -3.28 21.61
CA ILE A 281 -2.14 -2.45 22.53
C ILE A 281 -2.96 -3.39 23.39
N ASP A 282 -2.63 -3.51 24.67
CA ASP A 282 -3.35 -4.38 25.63
C ASP A 282 -3.55 -5.85 25.15
N GLY A 283 -2.62 -6.36 24.35
CA GLY A 283 -2.67 -7.71 23.78
C GLY A 283 -3.25 -7.78 22.36
N GLU A 284 -3.80 -6.69 21.83
CA GLU A 284 -4.29 -6.59 20.46
C GLU A 284 -3.22 -6.03 19.51
N GLU A 285 -3.02 -6.67 18.37
CA GLU A 285 -2.10 -6.18 17.35
C GLU A 285 -2.83 -5.39 16.27
N THR A 286 -2.25 -4.27 15.85
CA THR A 286 -2.65 -3.60 14.61
C THR A 286 -2.13 -4.33 13.38
N GLY A 287 -2.67 -3.99 12.22
CA GLY A 287 -1.99 -4.25 10.95
C GLY A 287 -0.61 -3.59 10.89
N LEU A 288 0.23 -4.05 9.95
CA LEU A 288 1.49 -3.38 9.63
C LEU A 288 1.21 -2.01 8.99
N PHE A 289 2.00 -1.00 9.34
CA PHE A 289 1.93 0.33 8.76
C PHE A 289 3.33 0.92 8.54
N GLU A 290 3.41 1.90 7.64
CA GLU A 290 4.64 2.64 7.35
C GLU A 290 4.56 4.07 7.88
N ASN A 291 5.65 4.56 8.45
CA ASN A 291 5.80 5.95 8.90
C ASN A 291 6.80 6.72 8.03
#